data_AF-B7QF81-F1
#
_entry.id   AF-B7QF81-F1
#
_cell.length_a   1.000
_cell.length_b   1.000
_cell.length_c   1.000
_cell.angle_alpha   90.00
_cell.angle_beta   90.00
_cell.angle_gamma   90.00
#
_symmetry.space_group_name_H-M   'P 1'
#
loop_
_entity.id
_entity.type
_entity.pdbx_description
1 polymer ?
#
loop_
_entity_poly.entity_id
_entity_poly.type
_entity_poly.pdbx_seq_one_letter_code
_entity_poly.pdbx_strand_id
1 'polypeptide(L)'
;FAGLGVCMAYTCFFICLYFNVILAYALIYIVHSLKSPLPWVSCDQKWANEMCFDRNETSCRTAYINASYGCTNATQSASEQFFYRHVLSISQGIEFPGELQWDLTFSLFLSWVFVYIALIKGIKTSGKVREDSV
;
A
#
# COMPACT_ATOMS: atom_id res chain seq x y z
N PHE A 1 -0.40 40.15 4.59
CA PHE A 1 -1.14 38.89 4.80
C PHE A 1 -1.12 37.92 3.59
N ALA A 2 -0.13 38.01 2.68
CA ALA A 2 -0.04 37.10 1.52
C ALA A 2 0.52 35.70 1.84
N GLY A 3 1.15 35.52 3.02
CA GLY A 3 1.77 34.26 3.42
C GLY A 3 0.79 33.12 3.73
N LEU A 4 -0.43 33.44 4.18
CA LEU A 4 -1.42 32.42 4.56
C LEU A 4 -1.84 31.52 3.39
N GLY A 5 -2.01 32.11 2.20
CA GLY A 5 -2.35 31.35 0.98
C GLY A 5 -1.22 30.45 0.52
N VAL A 6 0.03 30.90 0.65
CA VAL A 6 1.22 30.12 0.27
C VAL A 6 1.41 28.93 1.22
N CYS A 7 1.27 29.15 2.53
CA CYS A 7 1.33 28.07 3.52
C CYS A 7 0.23 27.02 3.27
N MET A 8 -1.00 27.47 3.01
CA MET A 8 -2.12 26.57 2.71
C MET A 8 -1.86 25.73 1.46
N ALA A 9 -1.39 26.35 0.37
CA ALA A 9 -1.07 25.64 -0.87
C ALA A 9 0.04 24.58 -0.65
N TYR A 10 1.07 24.94 0.13
CA TYR A 10 2.14 24.01 0.49
C TYR A 10 1.61 22.82 1.28
N THR A 11 0.83 23.05 2.34
CA THR A 11 0.24 21.96 3.13
C THR A 11 -0.68 21.06 2.31
N CYS A 12 -1.53 21.65 1.46
CA CYS A 12 -2.38 20.89 0.53
C CYS A 12 -1.54 20.01 -0.41
N PHE A 13 -0.40 20.50 -0.90
CA PHE A 13 0.49 19.72 -1.75
C PHE A 13 1.02 18.46 -1.05
N PHE A 14 1.54 18.57 0.18
CA PHE A 14 2.03 17.39 0.93
C PHE A 14 0.91 16.40 1.24
N ILE A 15 -0.27 16.91 1.61
CA ILE A 15 -1.44 16.08 1.85
C ILE A 15 -1.81 15.30 0.58
N CYS A 16 -1.87 15.98 -0.56
CA CYS A 16 -2.16 15.34 -1.85
C CYS A 16 -1.12 14.27 -2.22
N LEU A 17 0.16 14.51 -1.98
CA LEU A 17 1.21 13.50 -2.22
C LEU A 17 1.02 12.28 -1.32
N TYR A 18 0.79 12.48 -0.02
CA TYR A 18 0.59 11.40 0.94
C TYR A 18 -0.63 10.53 0.59
N PHE A 19 -1.77 11.15 0.29
CA PHE A 19 -2.99 10.42 -0.07
C PHE A 19 -2.87 9.68 -1.42
N ASN A 20 -2.11 10.21 -2.37
CA ASN A 20 -1.82 9.48 -3.63
C ASN A 20 -1.06 8.18 -3.38
N VAL A 21 -0.14 8.14 -2.41
CA VAL A 21 0.58 6.91 -2.05
C VAL A 21 -0.38 5.89 -1.44
N ILE A 22 -1.30 6.31 -0.57
CA ILE A 22 -2.32 5.41 0.01
C ILE A 22 -3.23 4.82 -1.09
N LEU A 23 -3.65 5.65 -2.04
CA LEU A 23 -4.45 5.21 -3.18
C LEU A 23 -3.69 4.18 -4.04
N ALA A 24 -2.40 4.36 -4.25
CA ALA A 24 -1.57 3.38 -4.96
C ALA A 24 -1.55 2.01 -4.26
N TYR A 25 -1.45 1.97 -2.93
CA TYR A 25 -1.56 0.71 -2.20
C TYR A 25 -2.95 0.08 -2.37
N ALA A 26 -4.02 0.88 -2.27
CA ALA A 26 -5.38 0.37 -2.46
C ALA A 26 -5.58 -0.24 -3.85
N LEU A 27 -5.06 0.39 -4.92
CA LEU A 27 -5.11 -0.14 -6.28
C LEU A 27 -4.41 -1.50 -6.40
N ILE A 28 -3.25 -1.68 -5.78
CA ILE A 28 -2.54 -2.97 -5.76
C ILE A 28 -3.39 -4.03 -5.07
N TYR A 29 -3.93 -3.73 -3.88
CA TYR A 29 -4.79 -4.67 -3.15
C TYR A 29 -6.05 -5.05 -3.93
N ILE A 30 -6.65 -4.10 -4.66
CA ILE A 30 -7.82 -4.39 -5.52
C ILE A 30 -7.43 -5.38 -6.62
N VAL A 31 -6.32 -5.16 -7.32
CA VAL A 31 -5.85 -6.07 -8.38
C VAL A 31 -5.54 -7.46 -7.83
N HIS A 32 -4.89 -7.53 -6.67
CA HIS A 32 -4.58 -8.82 -6.03
C HIS A 32 -5.82 -9.52 -5.46
N SER A 33 -6.89 -8.80 -5.10
CA SER A 33 -8.16 -9.36 -4.62
C SER A 33 -8.92 -10.12 -5.72
N LEU A 34 -8.61 -9.88 -7.00
CA LEU A 34 -9.22 -10.59 -8.12
C LEU A 34 -8.64 -12.01 -8.30
N LYS A 35 -7.56 -12.36 -7.60
CA LYS A 35 -6.92 -13.67 -7.66
C LYS A 35 -7.44 -14.57 -6.54
N SER A 36 -7.67 -15.85 -6.85
CA SER A 36 -7.98 -16.89 -5.86
C SER A 36 -6.92 -17.99 -5.92
N PRO A 37 -6.32 -18.43 -4.79
CA PRO A 37 -6.45 -17.88 -3.44
C PRO A 37 -5.77 -16.50 -3.28
N LEU A 38 -6.17 -15.74 -2.25
CA LEU A 38 -5.60 -14.42 -1.98
C LEU A 38 -4.16 -14.56 -1.45
N PRO A 39 -3.22 -13.73 -1.89
CA PRO A 39 -1.79 -13.92 -1.59
C PRO A 39 -1.43 -13.63 -0.13
N TRP A 40 -2.25 -12.86 0.59
CA TRP A 40 -2.04 -12.52 2.01
C TRP A 40 -2.74 -13.46 2.99
N VAL A 41 -3.37 -14.53 2.50
CA VAL A 41 -4.05 -15.52 3.36
C VAL A 41 -3.05 -16.52 3.93
N SER A 42 -2.01 -16.86 3.16
CA SER A 42 -1.01 -17.87 3.55
C SER A 42 0.42 -17.35 3.40
N CYS A 43 1.34 -17.94 4.16
CA CYS A 43 2.76 -17.58 4.11
C CYS A 43 3.42 -18.18 2.86
N ASP A 44 3.66 -17.36 1.83
CA ASP A 44 4.38 -17.78 0.60
C ASP A 44 5.89 -17.59 0.76
N GLN A 45 6.67 -18.60 0.39
CA GLN A 45 8.13 -18.60 0.48
C GLN A 45 8.81 -17.48 -0.34
N LYS A 46 8.09 -16.86 -1.30
CA LYS A 46 8.62 -15.74 -2.08
C LYS A 46 8.86 -14.46 -1.28
N TRP A 47 8.09 -14.24 -0.22
CA TRP A 47 8.14 -12.99 0.57
C TRP A 47 8.06 -13.21 2.08
N ALA A 48 7.55 -14.35 2.55
CA ALA A 48 7.41 -14.67 3.96
C ALA A 48 8.72 -15.22 4.54
N ASN A 49 9.03 -14.80 5.79
CA ASN A 49 10.12 -15.40 6.57
C ASN A 49 9.57 -16.41 7.60
N GLU A 50 10.48 -17.08 8.30
CA GLU A 50 10.21 -18.03 9.39
C GLU A 50 9.32 -17.48 10.53
N MET A 51 9.20 -16.15 10.66
CA MET A 51 8.35 -15.49 11.66
C MET A 51 6.87 -15.36 11.25
N CYS A 52 6.48 -15.88 10.08
CA CYS A 52 5.12 -15.79 9.54
C CYS A 52 4.23 -16.91 10.12
N PHE A 53 3.05 -16.56 10.64
CA PHE A 53 2.02 -17.55 10.99
C PHE A 53 0.73 -17.36 10.17
N ASP A 54 0.15 -18.50 9.76
CA ASP A 54 -1.18 -18.62 9.15
C ASP A 54 -2.16 -19.20 10.20
N ARG A 55 -3.43 -18.76 10.19
CA ARG A 55 -4.47 -19.29 11.08
C ARG A 55 -4.94 -20.70 10.67
N ASN A 56 -4.76 -21.07 9.40
CA ASN A 56 -5.31 -22.30 8.83
C ASN A 56 -4.30 -23.46 8.83
N GLU A 57 -3.00 -23.17 8.89
CA GLU A 57 -1.94 -24.16 9.14
C GLU A 57 -1.51 -24.08 10.62
N THR A 58 -1.74 -25.15 11.37
CA THR A 58 -1.21 -25.35 12.74
C THR A 58 0.31 -25.55 12.78
N SER A 59 0.97 -25.49 11.62
CA SER A 59 2.37 -25.84 11.41
C SER A 59 3.08 -24.62 10.84
N CYS A 60 3.84 -23.89 11.66
CA CYS A 60 4.81 -22.94 11.11
C CYS A 60 5.73 -23.72 10.16
N ARG A 61 5.84 -23.30 8.90
CA ARG A 61 6.96 -23.73 8.06
C ARG A 61 8.21 -23.02 8.57
N THR A 62 8.82 -23.56 9.62
CA THR A 62 10.23 -23.31 9.89
C THR A 62 10.98 -23.90 8.71
N ALA A 63 11.39 -23.04 7.76
CA ALA A 63 12.50 -23.37 6.90
C ALA A 63 13.65 -23.70 7.86
N TYR A 64 14.15 -24.93 7.76
CA TYR A 64 15.13 -25.54 8.65
C TYR A 64 14.62 -26.13 9.99
N ILE A 65 14.96 -27.43 10.12
CA ILE A 65 15.05 -28.29 11.31
C ILE A 65 13.75 -29.01 11.73
N ASN A 66 13.91 -30.32 11.91
CA ASN A 66 13.00 -31.28 12.55
C ASN A 66 12.51 -30.77 13.91
N ALA A 67 11.50 -29.91 13.89
CA ALA A 67 10.99 -29.22 15.05
C ALA A 67 9.47 -29.27 15.01
N SER A 68 8.91 -30.30 15.66
CA SER A 68 7.51 -30.33 16.09
C SER A 68 7.29 -29.38 17.28
N TYR A 69 7.86 -28.17 17.21
CA TYR A 69 7.66 -27.11 18.19
C TYR A 69 6.62 -26.17 17.60
N GLY A 70 5.48 -26.03 18.28
CA GLY A 70 4.44 -25.09 17.89
C GLY A 70 5.00 -23.67 17.72
N CYS A 71 4.26 -22.81 17.02
CA CYS A 71 4.62 -21.44 16.64
C CYS A 71 4.89 -20.50 17.84
N THR A 72 5.91 -20.78 18.67
CA THR A 72 6.23 -20.00 19.87
C THR A 72 7.02 -18.74 19.56
N ASN A 73 7.67 -18.69 18.39
CA ASN A 73 8.47 -17.54 17.93
C ASN A 73 7.84 -16.80 16.72
N ALA A 74 6.67 -17.23 16.24
CA ALA A 74 6.00 -16.54 15.15
C ALA A 74 5.25 -15.33 15.70
N THR A 75 5.73 -14.14 15.35
CA THR A 75 5.23 -12.87 15.91
C THR A 75 4.36 -12.09 14.93
N GLN A 76 4.36 -12.43 13.64
CA GLN A 76 3.68 -11.65 12.60
C GLN A 76 2.75 -12.50 11.74
N SER A 77 1.61 -11.90 11.39
CA SER A 77 0.61 -12.52 10.51
C SER A 77 1.04 -12.49 9.04
N ALA A 78 0.53 -13.44 8.24
CA ALA A 78 0.74 -13.47 6.79
C ALA A 78 0.39 -12.15 6.10
N SER A 79 -0.72 -11.51 6.48
CA SER A 79 -1.14 -10.21 5.92
C SER A 79 -0.21 -9.05 6.27
N GLU A 80 0.33 -9.06 7.48
CA GLU A 80 1.25 -8.01 7.93
C GLU A 80 2.59 -8.11 7.19
N GLN A 81 3.16 -9.32 7.11
CA GLN A 81 4.38 -9.53 6.35
C GLN A 81 4.20 -9.26 4.86
N PHE A 82 3.05 -9.62 4.28
CA PHE A 82 2.73 -9.30 2.89
C PHE A 82 2.79 -7.77 2.66
N PHE A 83 2.22 -6.97 3.55
CA PHE A 83 2.30 -5.52 3.43
C PHE A 83 3.74 -5.00 3.55
N TYR A 84 4.48 -5.36 4.59
CA TYR A 84 5.80 -4.80 4.83
C TYR A 84 6.88 -5.29 3.85
N ARG A 85 6.86 -6.56 3.47
CA ARG A 85 7.88 -7.15 2.60
C ARG A 85 7.53 -7.15 1.13
N HIS A 86 6.28 -7.42 0.78
CA HIS A 86 5.89 -7.49 -0.61
C HIS A 86 5.45 -6.13 -1.14
N VAL A 87 4.52 -5.46 -0.45
CA VAL A 87 3.97 -4.17 -0.93
C VAL A 87 4.91 -2.99 -0.65
N LEU A 88 5.48 -2.89 0.56
CA LEU A 88 6.35 -1.76 0.92
C LEU A 88 7.83 -2.02 0.62
N SER A 89 8.24 -3.29 0.60
CA SER A 89 9.64 -3.68 0.44
C SER A 89 10.59 -2.94 1.40
N ILE A 90 10.25 -2.92 2.69
CA ILE A 90 11.03 -2.16 3.67
C ILE A 90 12.51 -2.60 3.69
N SER A 91 13.39 -1.65 3.42
CA SER A 91 14.85 -1.83 3.51
C SER A 91 15.29 -1.88 4.98
N GLN A 92 16.47 -2.44 5.25
CA GLN A 92 17.05 -2.55 6.60
C GLN A 92 17.36 -1.19 7.26
N GLY A 93 17.33 -0.09 6.51
CA GLY A 93 17.47 1.27 7.06
C GLY A 93 17.29 2.38 6.02
N ILE A 94 17.25 3.62 6.48
CA ILE A 94 17.19 4.83 5.63
C ILE A 94 18.49 5.06 4.84
N GLU A 95 19.60 4.49 5.33
CA GLU A 95 20.94 4.65 4.73
C GLU A 95 21.12 3.83 3.45
N PHE A 96 20.26 2.83 3.24
CA PHE A 96 20.27 1.97 2.05
C PHE A 96 18.91 2.06 1.38
N PRO A 97 18.66 3.08 0.53
CA PRO A 97 17.48 3.06 -0.33
C PRO A 97 17.56 1.78 -1.16
N GLY A 98 16.65 0.85 -0.90
CA GLY A 98 16.63 -0.46 -1.56
C GLY A 98 16.32 -0.35 -3.05
N GLU A 99 16.06 -1.49 -3.69
CA GLU A 99 15.70 -1.52 -5.10
C GLU A 99 14.30 -0.93 -5.35
N LEU A 100 14.14 -0.26 -6.50
CA LEU A 100 12.84 0.24 -6.93
C LEU A 100 11.93 -0.93 -7.31
N GLN A 101 10.85 -1.13 -6.55
CA GLN A 101 9.77 -2.02 -6.96
C GLN A 101 8.94 -1.37 -8.07
N TRP A 102 8.98 -1.99 -9.25
CA TRP A 102 8.25 -1.54 -10.43
C TRP A 102 6.73 -1.56 -10.25
N ASP A 103 6.20 -2.53 -9.51
CA ASP A 103 4.76 -2.63 -9.23
C ASP A 103 4.24 -1.41 -8.47
N LEU A 104 5.02 -0.93 -7.49
CA LEU A 104 4.69 0.26 -6.72
C LEU A 104 4.75 1.53 -7.57
N THR A 105 5.79 1.63 -8.40
CA THR A 105 6.03 2.79 -9.25
C THR A 105 4.95 2.93 -10.31
N PHE A 106 4.56 1.82 -10.94
CA PHE A 106 3.48 1.79 -11.91
C PHE A 106 2.12 2.09 -11.26
N SER A 107 1.85 1.51 -10.09
CA SER A 107 0.61 1.79 -9.36
C SER A 107 0.52 3.26 -8.93
N LEU A 108 1.63 3.86 -8.50
CA LEU A 108 1.68 5.27 -8.15
C LEU A 108 1.37 6.16 -9.35
N PHE A 109 1.95 5.85 -10.51
CA PHE A 109 1.63 6.56 -11.76
C PHE A 109 0.14 6.42 -12.11
N LEU A 110 -0.44 5.24 -11.94
CA LEU A 110 -1.86 4.99 -12.19
C LEU A 110 -2.77 5.77 -11.22
N SER A 111 -2.39 5.88 -9.94
CA SER A 111 -3.11 6.72 -8.97
C SER A 111 -3.13 8.19 -9.40
N TRP A 112 -2.01 8.72 -9.88
CA TRP A 112 -1.94 10.08 -10.41
C TRP A 112 -2.87 10.30 -11.60
N VAL A 113 -2.90 9.36 -12.54
CA VAL A 113 -3.83 9.40 -13.68
C VAL A 113 -5.28 9.38 -13.19
N PHE A 114 -5.61 8.54 -12.21
CA PHE A 114 -6.95 8.45 -11.65
C PHE A 114 -7.38 9.77 -10.98
N VAL A 115 -6.51 10.36 -10.16
CA VAL A 115 -6.76 11.68 -9.53
C VAL A 115 -6.90 12.76 -10.58
N TYR A 116 -6.05 12.77 -11.61
CA TYR A 116 -6.15 13.75 -12.71
C TYR A 116 -7.49 13.67 -13.46
N ILE A 117 -7.95 12.45 -13.77
CA ILE A 117 -9.26 12.24 -14.39
C ILE A 117 -10.40 12.70 -13.46
N ALA A 118 -10.30 12.40 -12.17
CA ALA A 118 -11.28 12.83 -11.16
C ALA A 118 -11.32 14.37 -11.03
N LEU A 119 -10.18 15.04 -11.08
CA LEU A 119 -10.09 16.50 -11.05
C LEU A 119 -10.74 17.14 -12.29
N ILE A 120 -10.41 16.67 -13.50
CA ILE A 120 -11.03 17.21 -14.73
C ILE A 120 -12.55 17.04 -14.70
N LYS A 121 -13.05 15.89 -14.20
CA LYS A 121 -14.48 15.63 -14.08
C LYS A 121 -15.13 16.45 -12.96
N GLY A 122 -14.47 16.62 -11.83
CA GLY A 122 -14.96 17.38 -10.68
C GLY A 122 -15.04 18.89 -10.95
N ILE A 123 -14.10 19.46 -11.69
CA ILE A 123 -14.14 20.89 -12.07
C ILE A 123 -15.37 21.19 -12.93
N LYS A 124 -15.80 20.24 -13.77
CA LYS A 124 -17.00 20.38 -14.63
C LYS A 124 -18.31 20.33 -13.84
N THR A 125 -18.36 19.68 -12.68
CA THR A 125 -19.57 19.58 -11.85
C THR A 125 -19.68 20.70 -10.82
N SER A 126 -18.56 21.19 -10.27
CA SER A 126 -18.58 22.33 -9.31
C SER A 126 -18.96 23.67 -9.94
N GLY A 127 -18.70 23.87 -11.24
CA GLY A 127 -19.08 25.11 -11.93
C GLY A 127 -20.59 25.27 -12.15
N LYS A 128 -21.36 24.17 -12.25
CA LYS A 128 -22.77 24.23 -12.62
C LYS A 128 -23.73 24.54 -11.46
N VAL A 129 -23.25 24.50 -10.21
CA VAL A 129 -24.09 24.66 -9.00
C VAL A 129 -24.10 26.11 -8.48
N ARG A 130 -23.30 27.02 -9.05
CA ARG A 130 -23.28 28.44 -8.63
C ARG A 130 -24.11 29.37 -9.52
N GLU A 131 -24.55 28.92 -10.69
CA GLU A 131 -25.34 29.74 -11.62
C GLU A 131 -26.85 29.75 -11.30
N ASP A 132 -27.36 28.73 -10.60
CA ASP A 132 -28.81 28.59 -10.32
C ASP A 132 -29.28 29.36 -9.06
N SER A 133 -28.46 30.28 -8.54
CA SER A 133 -28.75 31.04 -7.30
C SER A 133 -28.84 32.56 -7.50
N VAL A 134 -28.99 33.05 -8.73
CA VAL A 134 -29.19 34.49 -9.03
C VAL A 134 -30.48 34.72 -9.78
#